data_AF-A0A3N4I4C8-F1
#
_entry.id   AF-A0A3N4I4C8-F1
#
_cell.length_a   1.000
_cell.length_b   1.000
_cell.length_c   1.000
_cell.angle_alpha   90.00
_cell.angle_beta   90.00
_cell.angle_gamma   90.00
#
_symmetry.space_group_name_H-M   'P 1'
#
loop_
_entity.id
_entity.type
_entity.pdbx_description
1 polymer ?
#
loop_
_entity_poly.entity_id
_entity_poly.type
_entity_poly.pdbx_seq_one_letter_code
_entity_poly.pdbx_strand_id
1 'polypeptide(L)' 'MATIPTGDNKLPTPQPLRPANPAKRLVIEETIREYLSMDIIEKCTSPTAAAIVVVKQNGKNRF' A
#
# COMPACT_ATOMS: atom_id res chain seq x y z
N MET A 1 -18.51 6.50 10.60
CA MET A 1 -17.06 6.18 10.58
C MET A 1 -16.89 4.76 11.06
N ALA A 2 -16.25 3.89 10.28
CA ALA A 2 -15.93 2.54 10.73
C ALA A 2 -14.65 2.57 11.59
N THR A 3 -14.56 1.70 12.59
CA THR A 3 -13.40 1.58 13.48
C THR A 3 -12.89 0.15 13.48
N ILE A 4 -11.57 -0.04 13.49
CA ILE A 4 -10.91 -1.34 13.56
C ILE A 4 -10.32 -1.52 14.96
N PRO A 5 -10.82 -2.46 15.79
CA PRO A 5 -10.30 -2.66 17.13
C PRO A 5 -8.93 -3.35 17.10
N THR A 6 -7.95 -2.79 17.81
CA THR A 6 -6.59 -3.36 17.93
C THR A 6 -6.39 -4.19 19.20
N GLY A 7 -7.38 -4.20 20.11
CA GLY A 7 -7.24 -4.73 21.46
C GLY A 7 -6.18 -3.96 22.26
N ASP A 8 -5.52 -4.65 23.20
CA ASP A 8 -4.43 -4.08 24.02
C ASP A 8 -3.07 -4.01 23.30
N ASN A 9 -3.04 -4.31 22.00
CA ASN A 9 -1.80 -4.33 21.22
C ASN A 9 -1.34 -2.92 20.87
N LYS A 10 -0.04 -2.70 20.96
CA LYS A 10 0.60 -1.51 20.40
C LYS A 10 0.44 -1.51 18.88
N LEU A 11 0.35 -0.31 18.29
CA LEU A 11 0.32 -0.17 16.84
C LEU A 11 1.59 -0.77 16.20
N PRO A 12 1.48 -1.39 15.01
CA PRO A 12 2.64 -1.94 14.32
C PRO A 12 3.64 -0.84 13.97
N THR A 13 4.93 -1.16 14.11
CA THR A 13 6.00 -0.28 13.65
C THR A 13 5.96 -0.16 12.11
N PRO A 14 6.34 1.01 11.55
CA PRO A 14 6.41 1.19 10.10
C PRO A 14 7.36 0.19 9.44
N GLN A 15 6.86 -0.55 8.47
CA GLN A 15 7.67 -1.45 7.68
C GLN A 15 8.41 -0.69 6.57
N PRO A 16 9.70 -0.98 6.32
CA PRO A 16 10.41 -0.40 5.19
C PRO A 16 9.88 -0.95 3.86
N LEU A 17 10.00 -0.15 2.80
CA LEU A 17 9.66 -0.59 1.44
C LEU A 17 10.42 -1.87 1.06
N ARG A 18 9.74 -2.78 0.36
CA ARG A 18 10.40 -3.93 -0.26
C ARG A 18 11.18 -3.50 -1.50
N PRO A 19 12.35 -4.10 -1.78
CA PRO A 19 13.06 -3.87 -3.02
C PRO A 19 12.19 -4.21 -4.23
N ALA A 20 12.05 -3.27 -5.16
CA ALA A 20 11.33 -3.45 -6.41
C ALA A 20 12.24 -3.06 -7.57
N ASN A 21 12.22 -3.84 -8.65
CA ASN A 21 12.89 -3.45 -9.88
C ASN A 21 12.18 -2.25 -10.53
N PRO A 22 12.83 -1.52 -11.46
CA PRO A 22 12.25 -0.31 -12.05
C PRO A 22 10.88 -0.55 -12.71
N ALA A 23 10.71 -1.67 -13.41
CA ALA A 23 9.44 -2.00 -14.07
C ALA A 23 8.28 -2.19 -13.07
N LYS A 24 8.50 -2.88 -11.96
CA LYS A 24 7.49 -3.02 -10.89
C LYS A 24 7.22 -1.68 -10.23
N ARG A 25 8.25 -0.85 -10.04
CA ARG A 25 8.09 0.47 -9.44
C ARG A 25 7.18 1.38 -10.26
N LEU A 26 7.31 1.36 -11.59
CA LEU A 26 6.41 2.12 -12.47
C LEU A 26 4.95 1.69 -12.31
N VAL A 27 4.68 0.37 -12.29
CA VAL A 27 3.34 -0.17 -12.06
C VAL A 27 2.78 0.27 -10.70
N ILE A 28 3.62 0.27 -9.66
CA ILE A 28 3.25 0.75 -8.31
C ILE A 28 2.82 2.21 -8.38
N GLU A 29 3.65 3.07 -8.96
CA GLU A 29 3.42 4.51 -9.00
C GLU A 29 2.19 4.89 -9.86
N GLU A 30 1.97 4.19 -10.98
CA GLU A 30 0.78 4.36 -11.82
C GLU A 30 -0.50 3.96 -11.10
N THR A 31 -0.50 2.81 -10.42
CA THR A 31 -1.70 2.36 -9.70
C THR A 31 -2.00 3.24 -8.49
N ILE A 32 -0.98 3.70 -7.76
CA ILE A 32 -1.18 4.68 -6.68
C ILE A 32 -1.82 5.96 -7.23
N ARG A 33 -1.38 6.45 -8.39
CA ARG A 33 -1.96 7.64 -9.04
C ARG A 33 -3.42 7.39 -9.42
N GLU A 34 -3.73 6.23 -9.98
CA GLU A 34 -5.10 5.83 -10.31
C GLU A 34 -5.98 5.80 -9.05
N TYR A 35 -5.55 5.13 -7.99
CA TYR A 35 -6.33 5.02 -6.75
C TYR A 35 -6.54 6.36 -6.04
N LEU A 36 -5.54 7.26 -6.09
CA LEU A 36 -5.70 8.64 -5.62
C LEU A 36 -6.72 9.40 -6.48
N SER A 37 -6.75 9.19 -7.80
CA SER A 37 -7.72 9.85 -8.68
C SER A 37 -9.15 9.34 -8.52
N MET A 38 -9.30 8.08 -8.12
CA MET A 38 -10.58 7.44 -7.80
C MET A 38 -11.06 7.72 -6.38
N ASP A 39 -10.31 8.47 -5.57
CA ASP A 39 -10.59 8.74 -4.16
C ASP A 39 -10.73 7.45 -3.30
N ILE A 40 -10.02 6.39 -3.68
CA ILE A 40 -9.96 5.12 -2.93
C ILE A 40 -8.97 5.22 -1.77
N ILE A 41 -7.90 5.99 -1.97
CA ILE A 41 -6.85 6.24 -0.97
C ILE A 41 -6.53 7.74 -0.92
N GLU A 42 -5.90 8.15 0.18
CA GLU A 42 -5.45 9.52 0.39
C GLU A 42 -3.99 9.55 0.89
N LYS A 43 -3.34 10.71 0.73
CA LYS A 43 -2.03 10.95 1.36
C LYS A 43 -2.22 11.11 2.86
N CYS A 44 -1.42 10.42 3.66
CA CYS A 44 -1.47 10.51 5.12
C CYS A 44 -0.09 10.61 5.77
N THR A 45 -0.06 11.01 7.04
CA THR A 45 1.11 10.91 7.92
C THR A 45 0.75 9.97 9.07
N SER A 46 0.97 8.67 8.85
CA SER A 46 0.62 7.62 9.81
C SER A 46 1.85 7.17 10.62
N PRO A 47 1.70 6.88 11.93
CA PRO A 47 2.77 6.26 12.73
C PRO A 47 2.99 4.78 12.39
N THR A 48 2.16 4.19 11.50
CA THR A 48 2.27 2.82 11.05
C THR A 48 2.25 2.73 9.51
N ALA A 49 2.93 1.73 8.96
CA ALA A 49 2.99 1.46 7.53
C ALA A 49 3.22 -0.03 7.27
N ALA A 50 2.57 -0.58 6.24
CA ALA A 50 2.81 -1.91 5.73
C ALA A 50 3.52 -1.83 4.37
N ALA A 51 4.47 -2.73 4.12
CA ALA A 51 5.17 -2.76 2.84
C ALA A 51 4.30 -3.41 1.76
N ILE A 52 4.26 -2.80 0.57
CA ILE A 52 3.47 -3.31 -0.56
C ILE A 52 4.31 -4.27 -1.40
N VAL A 53 3.65 -5.23 -2.05
CA VAL A 53 4.28 -6.13 -3.02
C VAL A 53 3.39 -6.22 -4.25
N VAL A 54 3.99 -6.18 -5.44
CA VAL A 54 3.25 -6.42 -6.69
C VAL A 54 3.50 -7.82 -7.19
N VAL A 55 2.41 -8.55 -7.41
CA VAL A 55 2.39 -9.89 -7.99
C VAL A 55 1.65 -9.88 -9.32
N LYS A 56 2.00 -10.79 -10.22
CA LYS A 56 1.30 -10.98 -11.50
C LYS A 56 0.41 -12.21 -11.38
N GLN A 57 -0.90 -12.03 -11.48
CA GLN A 57 -1.90 -13.09 -11.43
C GLN A 57 -2.85 -12.97 -12.62
N ASN A 58 -3.03 -14.07 -13.38
CA ASN A 58 -3.85 -14.11 -14.60
C ASN A 58 -3.50 -12.99 -15.60
N GLY A 59 -2.21 -12.73 -15.80
CA GLY A 59 -1.72 -11.70 -16.72
C GLY A 59 -1.81 -10.25 -16.19
N LYS A 60 -2.46 -10.01 -15.05
CA LYS A 60 -2.66 -8.68 -14.46
C LYS A 60 -1.76 -8.47 -13.24
N ASN A 61 -1.30 -7.24 -13.04
CA ASN A 61 -0.58 -6.84 -11.83
C ASN A 61 -1.58 -6.61 -10.69
N ARG A 62 -1.26 -7.07 -9.47
CA ARG A 62 -2.08 -6.92 -8.26
C ARG A 62 -1.20 -6.58 -7.06
N PHE A 63 -1.78 -5.82 -6.13
CA PHE A 63 -1.22 -5.49 -4.82
C PHE A 63 -1.74 -6.46 -3.77
#